data_AF-A0A126YY65-F1
#
_entry.id   AF-A0A126YY65-F1
#
_cell.length_a   1.000
_cell.length_b   1.000
_cell.length_c   1.000
_cell.angle_alpha   90.00
_cell.angle_beta   90.00
_cell.angle_gamma   90.00
#
_symmetry.space_group_name_H-M   'P 1'
#
loop_
_entity.id
_entity.type
_entity.pdbx_description
1 polymer ?
#
loop_
_entity_poly.entity_id
_entity_poly.type
_entity_poly.pdbx_seq_one_letter_code
_entity_poly.pdbx_strand_id
1 'polypeptide(L)'
;MEGLGLPKVATLLVKRAGKSVVFTSDRSKVDLLQAFFVLLAYDKWDRASPIAVTLSQIKNLGTGQFAVLRYMLHGARWYAVRHGFDEAAEELTPAAFQPDGYRPLILDGTSLRRPLDHPVRRANVGLDPDRPNDAFVESARPSPFLLDLAEMATMWGYGGSKEWPVERLEAERERLERAMKELPGMEPLA
;
A
#
# COMPACT_ATOMS: atom_id res chain seq x y z
N MET A 1 -18.04 13.27 9.43
CA MET A 1 -16.79 13.20 8.62
C MET A 1 -16.97 14.11 7.42
N GLU A 2 -16.86 15.41 7.66
CA GLU A 2 -16.57 16.39 6.60
C GLU A 2 -15.15 16.14 6.07
N GLY A 3 -14.91 16.57 4.84
CA GLY A 3 -14.07 15.91 3.85
C GLY A 3 -12.64 15.61 4.27
N LEU A 4 -12.20 14.36 4.08
CA LEU A 4 -10.81 13.93 4.22
C LEU A 4 -9.83 14.65 3.26
N GLY A 5 -10.33 15.56 2.42
CA GLY A 5 -9.56 16.19 1.34
C GLY A 5 -9.03 15.15 0.36
N LEU A 6 -9.78 14.07 0.14
CA LEU A 6 -9.41 12.97 -0.74
C LEU A 6 -10.27 12.97 -2.01
N PRO A 7 -9.70 12.57 -3.16
CA PRO A 7 -10.45 12.39 -4.40
C PRO A 7 -11.58 11.36 -4.28
N LYS A 8 -12.49 11.32 -5.26
CA LYS A 8 -13.71 10.52 -5.21
C LYS A 8 -13.42 9.02 -4.98
N VAL A 9 -12.51 8.44 -5.75
CA VAL A 9 -12.17 7.01 -5.66
C VAL A 9 -11.35 6.74 -4.39
N ALA A 10 -10.40 7.61 -4.04
CA ALA A 10 -9.67 7.51 -2.78
C ALA A 10 -10.62 7.50 -1.56
N THR A 11 -11.58 8.43 -1.53
CA THR A 11 -12.63 8.48 -0.50
C THR A 11 -13.46 7.20 -0.47
N LEU A 12 -13.83 6.65 -1.62
CA LEU A 12 -14.58 5.40 -1.71
C LEU A 12 -13.81 4.23 -1.10
N LEU A 13 -12.51 4.11 -1.41
CA LEU A 13 -11.63 3.06 -0.88
C LEU A 13 -11.53 3.16 0.65
N VAL A 14 -11.29 4.36 1.20
CA VAL A 14 -11.24 4.57 2.65
C VAL A 14 -12.59 4.27 3.32
N LYS A 15 -13.70 4.72 2.74
CA LYS A 15 -15.05 4.44 3.29
C LYS A 15 -15.40 2.95 3.28
N ARG A 16 -14.91 2.19 2.30
CA ARG A 16 -15.15 0.74 2.21
C ARG A 16 -14.51 -0.01 3.38
N ALA A 17 -13.31 0.39 3.80
CA ALA A 17 -12.63 -0.17 4.97
C ALA A 17 -13.29 0.21 6.31
N GLY A 18 -13.99 1.35 6.37
CA GLY A 18 -14.61 1.87 7.61
C GLY A 18 -15.83 1.10 8.13
N LYS A 19 -16.33 0.08 7.43
CA LYS A 19 -17.57 -0.67 7.80
C LYS A 19 -17.35 -1.83 8.78
N SER A 20 -16.31 -1.76 9.60
CA SER A 20 -15.76 -2.83 10.45
C SER A 20 -14.84 -3.81 9.71
N VAL A 21 -13.65 -4.03 10.28
CA VAL A 21 -12.63 -4.94 9.73
C VAL A 21 -12.87 -6.35 10.27
N VAL A 22 -12.91 -7.33 9.36
CA VAL A 22 -13.05 -8.75 9.67
C VAL A 22 -11.79 -9.47 9.21
N PHE A 23 -10.88 -9.80 10.14
CA PHE A 23 -9.57 -10.38 9.80
C PHE A 23 -9.64 -11.81 9.23
N THR A 24 -10.76 -12.50 9.36
CA THR A 24 -11.01 -13.79 8.70
C THR A 24 -11.41 -13.66 7.23
N SER A 25 -11.72 -12.45 6.75
CA SER A 25 -12.12 -12.16 5.37
C SER A 25 -10.96 -11.55 4.59
N ASP A 26 -10.53 -12.22 3.53
CA ASP A 26 -9.48 -11.70 2.63
C ASP A 26 -9.88 -10.36 2.01
N ARG A 27 -11.16 -10.23 1.62
CA ARG A 27 -11.68 -8.96 1.10
C ARG A 27 -11.54 -7.83 2.12
N SER A 28 -11.89 -8.08 3.37
CA SER A 28 -11.79 -7.05 4.43
C SER A 28 -10.35 -6.65 4.71
N LYS A 29 -9.41 -7.61 4.70
CA LYS A 29 -7.97 -7.33 4.83
C LYS A 29 -7.45 -6.50 3.65
N VAL A 30 -7.83 -6.84 2.42
CA VAL A 30 -7.42 -6.09 1.21
C VAL A 30 -8.01 -4.68 1.22
N ASP A 31 -9.27 -4.52 1.64
CA ASP A 31 -9.91 -3.20 1.75
C ASP A 31 -9.19 -2.30 2.76
N LEU A 32 -8.83 -2.85 3.94
CA LEU A 32 -8.04 -2.14 4.93
C LEU A 32 -6.66 -1.75 4.40
N LEU A 33 -5.96 -2.69 3.74
CA LEU A 33 -4.65 -2.44 3.14
C LEU A 33 -4.70 -1.30 2.12
N GLN A 34 -5.66 -1.34 1.19
CA GLN A 34 -5.83 -0.32 0.17
C GLN A 34 -6.15 1.04 0.79
N ALA A 35 -7.07 1.08 1.75
CA ALA A 35 -7.39 2.32 2.46
C ALA A 35 -6.16 2.90 3.17
N PHE A 36 -5.37 2.06 3.84
CA PHE A 36 -4.16 2.48 4.54
C PHE A 36 -3.11 3.08 3.59
N PHE A 37 -2.81 2.41 2.47
CA PHE A 37 -1.86 2.94 1.49
C PHE A 37 -2.39 4.16 0.73
N VAL A 38 -3.71 4.31 0.58
CA VAL A 38 -4.31 5.58 0.12
C VAL A 38 -4.05 6.70 1.12
N LEU A 39 -4.23 6.47 2.42
CA LEU A 39 -3.95 7.50 3.43
C LEU A 39 -2.48 7.93 3.39
N LEU A 40 -1.54 6.99 3.30
CA LEU A 40 -0.12 7.29 3.17
C LEU A 40 0.20 8.05 1.88
N ALA A 41 -0.34 7.61 0.73
CA ALA A 41 -0.07 8.26 -0.54
C ALA A 41 -0.58 9.71 -0.62
N TYR A 42 -1.54 10.11 0.22
CA TYR A 42 -2.11 11.46 0.26
C TYR A 42 -1.72 12.23 1.52
N ASP A 43 -0.62 11.85 2.16
CA ASP A 43 -0.04 12.52 3.31
C ASP A 43 -1.01 12.66 4.50
N LYS A 44 -1.93 11.70 4.65
CA LYS A 44 -2.89 11.62 5.76
C LYS A 44 -2.31 10.84 6.94
N TRP A 45 -1.12 11.23 7.37
CA TRP A 45 -0.40 10.56 8.46
C TRP A 45 -1.19 10.54 9.78
N ASP A 46 -1.91 11.62 10.09
CA ASP A 46 -2.81 11.74 11.24
C ASP A 46 -3.90 10.64 11.29
N ARG A 47 -4.25 10.08 10.13
CA ARG A 47 -5.21 8.98 10.00
C ARG A 47 -4.54 7.62 9.88
N ALA A 48 -3.37 7.55 9.25
CA ALA A 48 -2.65 6.29 9.07
C ALA A 48 -1.92 5.84 10.33
N SER A 49 -1.32 6.77 11.09
CA SER A 49 -0.49 6.44 12.25
C SER A 49 -1.27 5.72 13.37
N PRO A 50 -2.52 6.11 13.73
CA PRO A 50 -3.26 5.38 14.76
C PRO A 50 -3.61 3.94 14.34
N ILE A 51 -3.79 3.71 13.03
CA ILE A 51 -3.98 2.36 12.49
C ILE A 51 -2.68 1.56 12.67
N ALA A 52 -1.53 2.12 12.30
CA ALA A 52 -0.23 1.45 12.45
C ALA A 52 0.08 1.10 13.92
N VAL A 53 -0.19 2.02 14.86
CA VAL A 53 -0.03 1.79 16.30
C VAL A 53 -0.99 0.70 16.80
N THR A 54 -2.23 0.67 16.32
CA THR A 54 -3.17 -0.41 16.68
C THR A 54 -2.68 -1.77 16.16
N LEU A 55 -2.16 -1.81 14.93
CA LEU A 55 -1.63 -3.03 14.32
C LEU A 55 -0.37 -3.54 15.04
N SER A 56 0.49 -2.64 15.54
CA SER A 56 1.73 -3.02 16.23
C SER A 56 1.47 -3.77 17.55
N GLN A 57 0.28 -3.61 18.12
CA GLN A 57 -0.15 -4.26 19.36
C GLN A 57 -0.74 -5.67 19.14
N ILE A 58 -0.97 -6.09 17.89
CA ILE A 58 -1.55 -7.40 17.57
C ILE A 58 -0.49 -8.49 17.74
N LYS A 59 -0.71 -9.38 18.72
CA LYS A 59 0.14 -10.56 18.93
C LYS A 59 -0.02 -11.55 17.76
N ASN A 60 1.05 -12.26 17.42
CA ASN A 60 1.09 -13.34 16.39
C ASN A 60 1.06 -12.91 14.92
N LEU A 61 1.64 -11.75 14.58
CA LEU A 61 1.86 -11.36 13.18
C LEU A 61 2.60 -12.44 12.36
N GLY A 62 3.27 -13.40 13.00
CA GLY A 62 4.01 -14.49 12.37
C GLY A 62 3.25 -15.51 11.53
N THR A 63 1.92 -15.57 11.65
CA THR A 63 1.15 -16.48 10.80
C THR A 63 0.89 -15.85 9.43
N GLY A 64 0.92 -16.64 8.36
CA GLY A 64 0.79 -16.15 6.97
C GLY A 64 -0.47 -15.30 6.72
N GLN A 65 -1.54 -15.56 7.47
CA GLN A 65 -2.79 -14.79 7.44
C GLN A 65 -2.65 -13.30 7.80
N PHE A 66 -1.56 -12.92 8.50
CA PHE A 66 -1.29 -11.53 8.91
C PHE A 66 -0.20 -10.84 8.07
N ALA A 67 0.23 -11.41 6.94
CA ALA A 67 1.17 -10.76 6.02
C ALA A 67 0.69 -9.35 5.61
N VAL A 68 -0.61 -9.20 5.35
CA VAL A 68 -1.24 -7.91 5.03
C VAL A 68 -1.04 -6.86 6.12
N LEU A 69 -1.10 -7.25 7.40
CA LEU A 69 -0.91 -6.32 8.52
C LEU A 69 0.56 -5.88 8.63
N ARG A 70 1.49 -6.81 8.39
CA ARG A 70 2.92 -6.49 8.31
C ARG A 70 3.24 -5.53 7.16
N TYR A 71 2.59 -5.70 6.01
CA TYR A 71 2.78 -4.77 4.89
C TYR A 71 2.37 -3.34 5.27
N MET A 72 1.29 -3.17 6.04
CA MET A 72 0.89 -1.86 6.56
C MET A 72 1.91 -1.30 7.57
N LEU A 73 2.43 -2.12 8.48
CA LEU A 73 3.49 -1.69 9.40
C LEU A 73 4.75 -1.24 8.66
N HIS A 74 5.20 -1.99 7.65
CA HIS A 74 6.32 -1.58 6.81
C HIS A 74 5.99 -0.31 6.00
N GLY A 75 4.76 -0.15 5.52
CA GLY A 75 4.29 1.07 4.86
C GLY A 75 4.39 2.30 5.77
N ALA A 76 3.91 2.20 7.01
CA ALA A 76 4.03 3.28 7.99
C ALA A 76 5.49 3.56 8.34
N ARG A 77 6.33 2.54 8.54
CA ARG A 77 7.77 2.74 8.80
C ARG A 77 8.46 3.46 7.65
N TRP A 78 8.21 3.02 6.41
CA TRP A 78 8.76 3.68 5.23
C TRP A 78 8.34 5.15 5.17
N TYR A 79 7.04 5.42 5.36
CA TYR A 79 6.51 6.79 5.34
C TYR A 79 7.13 7.65 6.45
N ALA A 80 7.20 7.12 7.67
CA ALA A 80 7.76 7.80 8.83
C ALA A 80 9.21 8.22 8.60
N VAL A 81 10.06 7.31 8.11
CA VAL A 81 11.46 7.61 7.77
C VAL A 81 11.57 8.70 6.70
N ARG A 82 10.70 8.69 5.68
CA ARG A 82 10.74 9.68 4.59
C ARG A 82 10.33 11.08 5.01
N HIS A 83 9.48 11.18 6.03
CA HIS A 83 8.93 12.45 6.51
C HIS A 83 9.56 12.93 7.82
N GLY A 84 10.63 12.26 8.29
CA GLY A 84 11.36 12.65 9.51
C GLY A 84 10.62 12.34 10.81
N PHE A 85 9.71 11.36 10.81
CA PHE A 85 9.02 10.89 12.02
C PHE A 85 9.79 9.73 12.67
N ASP A 86 11.03 9.99 13.08
CA ASP A 86 11.98 8.96 13.54
C ASP A 86 11.44 8.16 14.74
N GLU A 87 10.86 8.82 15.75
CA GLU A 87 10.26 8.17 16.91
C GLU A 87 9.18 7.15 16.53
N ALA A 88 8.32 7.50 15.57
CA ALA A 88 7.27 6.61 15.09
C ALA A 88 7.85 5.42 14.30
N ALA A 89 8.92 5.65 13.52
CA ALA A 89 9.61 4.57 12.82
C ALA A 89 10.25 3.58 13.79
N GLU A 90 10.87 4.09 14.87
CA GLU A 90 11.45 3.28 15.95
C GLU A 90 10.39 2.48 16.70
N GLU A 91 9.30 3.12 17.13
CA GLU A 91 8.21 2.46 17.88
C GLU A 91 7.58 1.29 17.07
N LEU A 92 7.44 1.46 15.76
CA LEU A 92 6.85 0.43 14.89
C LEU A 92 7.82 -0.70 14.53
N THR A 93 9.13 -0.52 14.74
CA THR A 93 10.17 -1.47 14.31
C THR A 93 10.01 -2.86 14.92
N PRO A 94 9.85 -3.03 16.24
CA PRO A 94 9.72 -4.35 16.85
C PRO A 94 8.56 -5.16 16.26
N ALA A 95 7.40 -4.54 16.04
CA ALA A 95 6.23 -5.24 15.51
C ALA A 95 6.36 -5.57 14.01
N ALA A 96 7.02 -4.70 13.22
CA ALA A 96 7.18 -4.92 11.79
C ALA A 96 8.00 -6.19 11.46
N PHE A 97 8.98 -6.53 12.30
CA PHE A 97 9.85 -7.68 12.11
C PHE A 97 9.45 -8.92 12.90
N GLN A 98 8.28 -8.93 13.53
CA GLN A 98 7.81 -10.10 14.26
C GLN A 98 7.25 -11.19 13.33
N PRO A 99 7.53 -12.47 13.63
CA PRO A 99 8.51 -12.98 14.59
C PRO A 99 9.92 -12.85 14.03
N ASP A 100 10.89 -12.81 14.93
CA ASP A 100 12.30 -12.74 14.59
C ASP A 100 12.68 -13.84 13.58
N GLY A 101 13.44 -13.46 12.56
CA GLY A 101 13.88 -14.37 11.49
C GLY A 101 12.83 -14.67 10.41
N TYR A 102 11.61 -14.13 10.49
CA TYR A 102 10.66 -14.22 9.38
C TYR A 102 11.22 -13.55 8.13
N ARG A 103 11.17 -14.26 7.00
CA ARG A 103 11.59 -13.74 5.69
C ARG A 103 10.40 -13.77 4.71
N PRO A 104 9.99 -12.62 4.15
CA PRO A 104 8.92 -12.58 3.15
C PRO A 104 9.29 -13.35 1.88
N LEU A 105 8.31 -14.00 1.26
CA LEU A 105 8.49 -14.69 -0.03
C LEU A 105 8.49 -13.73 -1.24
N ILE A 106 8.17 -12.45 -1.02
CA ILE A 106 7.99 -11.44 -2.07
C ILE A 106 9.28 -10.67 -2.43
N LEU A 107 10.42 -11.01 -1.83
CA LEU A 107 11.66 -10.22 -1.94
C LEU A 107 12.27 -10.18 -3.35
N ASP A 108 11.96 -11.15 -4.20
CA ASP A 108 12.39 -11.18 -5.60
C ASP A 108 11.50 -10.31 -6.53
N GLY A 109 10.39 -9.78 -5.99
CA GLY A 109 9.41 -8.96 -6.71
C GLY A 109 8.68 -9.70 -7.83
N THR A 110 8.63 -11.04 -7.80
CA THR A 110 7.87 -11.85 -8.76
C THR A 110 6.35 -11.69 -8.60
N SER A 111 5.89 -11.41 -7.38
CA SER A 111 4.49 -11.12 -7.04
C SER A 111 4.02 -9.74 -7.46
N LEU A 112 4.93 -8.83 -7.85
CA LEU A 112 4.59 -7.47 -8.24
C LEU A 112 3.73 -7.44 -9.52
N ARG A 113 2.66 -6.66 -9.46
CA ARG A 113 1.67 -6.48 -10.51
C ARG A 113 2.15 -5.51 -11.58
N ARG A 114 3.13 -4.65 -11.34
CA ARG A 114 3.79 -3.80 -12.34
C ARG A 114 2.78 -3.18 -13.34
N PRO A 115 1.78 -2.42 -12.85
CA PRO A 115 0.66 -1.96 -13.68
C PRO A 115 1.11 -1.07 -14.86
N LEU A 116 2.34 -0.53 -14.81
CA LEU A 116 2.88 0.37 -15.82
C LEU A 116 3.75 -0.31 -16.88
N ASP A 117 4.18 -1.56 -16.67
CA ASP A 117 5.27 -2.17 -17.46
C ASP A 117 4.78 -3.09 -18.58
N HIS A 118 3.59 -3.69 -18.42
CA HIS A 118 3.05 -4.64 -19.38
C HIS A 118 1.80 -4.06 -20.06
N PRO A 119 1.68 -4.09 -21.41
CA PRO A 119 0.56 -3.50 -22.13
C PRO A 119 -0.82 -3.92 -21.59
N VAL A 120 -1.03 -5.22 -21.37
CA VAL A 120 -2.28 -5.73 -20.77
C VAL A 120 -2.54 -5.14 -19.38
N ARG A 121 -1.50 -4.99 -18.54
CA ARG A 121 -1.68 -4.48 -17.18
C ARG A 121 -1.95 -2.98 -17.18
N ARG A 122 -1.34 -2.24 -18.11
CA ARG A 122 -1.64 -0.82 -18.38
C ARG A 122 -3.08 -0.63 -18.85
N ALA A 123 -3.55 -1.48 -19.76
CA ALA A 123 -4.93 -1.48 -20.22
C ALA A 123 -5.92 -1.75 -19.08
N ASN A 124 -5.64 -2.73 -18.22
CA ASN A 124 -6.49 -3.06 -17.07
C ASN A 124 -6.68 -1.88 -16.11
N VAL A 125 -5.70 -0.99 -15.98
CA VAL A 125 -5.81 0.21 -15.13
C VAL A 125 -6.31 1.44 -15.90
N GLY A 126 -6.70 1.28 -17.16
CA GLY A 126 -7.26 2.35 -17.99
C GLY A 126 -6.22 3.33 -18.55
N LEU A 127 -4.94 2.93 -18.62
CA LEU A 127 -3.84 3.73 -19.16
C LEU A 127 -3.46 3.36 -20.60
N ASP A 128 -4.27 2.54 -21.26
CA ASP A 128 -4.14 2.17 -22.68
C ASP A 128 -5.41 2.61 -23.43
N PRO A 129 -5.36 3.72 -24.20
CA PRO A 129 -6.54 4.23 -24.91
C PRO A 129 -6.99 3.33 -26.06
N ASP A 130 -6.12 2.45 -26.56
CA ASP A 130 -6.43 1.53 -27.66
C ASP A 130 -7.21 0.29 -27.18
N ARG A 131 -7.30 0.09 -25.86
CA ARG A 131 -7.94 -1.08 -25.22
C ARG A 131 -8.92 -0.68 -24.10
N PRO A 132 -9.91 0.19 -24.36
CA PRO A 132 -10.78 0.74 -23.32
C PRO A 132 -11.66 -0.31 -22.65
N ASN A 133 -12.01 -1.39 -23.36
CA ASN A 133 -12.87 -2.46 -22.86
C ASN A 133 -12.17 -3.42 -21.88
N ASP A 134 -10.84 -3.37 -21.82
CA ASP A 134 -10.06 -4.19 -20.89
C ASP A 134 -9.89 -3.51 -19.53
N ALA A 135 -10.22 -2.23 -19.44
CA ALA A 135 -10.09 -1.47 -18.21
C ALA A 135 -11.04 -1.98 -17.13
N PHE A 136 -10.51 -2.16 -15.92
CA PHE A 136 -11.34 -2.39 -14.75
C PHE A 136 -12.28 -1.20 -14.51
N VAL A 137 -13.35 -1.45 -13.74
CA VAL A 137 -14.17 -0.37 -13.19
C VAL A 137 -13.29 0.64 -12.46
N GLU A 138 -13.59 1.94 -12.57
CA GLU A 138 -12.75 3.03 -12.07
C GLU A 138 -12.26 2.81 -10.63
N SER A 139 -13.17 2.35 -9.75
CA SER A 139 -12.88 2.08 -8.34
C SER A 139 -11.91 0.93 -8.07
N ALA A 140 -11.63 0.09 -9.05
CA ALA A 140 -10.71 -1.05 -8.95
C ALA A 140 -9.35 -0.75 -9.60
N ARG A 141 -9.22 0.28 -10.44
CA ARG A 141 -7.99 0.64 -11.15
C ARG A 141 -6.79 0.97 -10.24
N PRO A 142 -6.96 1.59 -9.05
CA PRO A 142 -5.84 1.83 -8.13
C PRO A 142 -5.31 0.57 -7.44
N SER A 143 -6.09 -0.51 -7.40
CA SER A 143 -5.76 -1.72 -6.62
C SER A 143 -4.39 -2.31 -6.95
N PRO A 144 -4.00 -2.50 -8.24
CA PRO A 144 -2.67 -3.02 -8.56
C PRO A 144 -1.52 -2.14 -8.05
N PHE A 145 -1.68 -0.81 -8.08
CA PHE A 145 -0.67 0.13 -7.56
C PHE A 145 -0.53 -0.01 -6.05
N LEU A 146 -1.65 0.06 -5.32
CA LEU A 146 -1.66 -0.01 -3.86
C LEU A 146 -1.07 -1.31 -3.32
N LEU A 147 -1.34 -2.44 -4.00
CA LEU A 147 -0.80 -3.74 -3.61
C LEU A 147 0.72 -3.83 -3.87
N ASP A 148 1.21 -3.27 -4.97
CA ASP A 148 2.64 -3.20 -5.23
C ASP A 148 3.36 -2.26 -4.25
N LEU A 149 2.77 -1.12 -3.90
CA LEU A 149 3.28 -0.25 -2.85
C LEU A 149 3.35 -0.98 -1.50
N ALA A 150 2.38 -1.82 -1.18
CA ALA A 150 2.41 -2.62 0.05
C ALA A 150 3.57 -3.63 0.08
N GLU A 151 3.78 -4.34 -1.03
CA GLU A 151 4.87 -5.30 -1.18
C GLU A 151 6.23 -4.59 -1.18
N MET A 152 6.38 -3.49 -1.92
CA MET A 152 7.62 -2.72 -2.00
C MET A 152 8.03 -2.11 -0.65
N ALA A 153 7.07 -1.64 0.17
CA ALA A 153 7.39 -1.16 1.52
C ALA A 153 8.00 -2.28 2.38
N THR A 154 7.48 -3.50 2.23
CA THR A 154 7.99 -4.67 2.94
C THR A 154 9.37 -5.05 2.41
N MET A 155 9.56 -5.13 1.09
CA MET A 155 10.87 -5.38 0.49
C MET A 155 11.90 -4.36 0.98
N TRP A 156 11.54 -3.08 1.01
CA TRP A 156 12.37 -2.00 1.54
C TRP A 156 12.72 -2.22 3.01
N GLY A 157 11.74 -2.59 3.84
CA GLY A 157 11.96 -2.87 5.26
C GLY A 157 12.97 -3.99 5.51
N TYR A 158 13.11 -4.93 4.57
CA TYR A 158 14.07 -6.04 4.62
C TYR A 158 15.40 -5.74 3.89
N GLY A 159 15.64 -4.49 3.49
CA GLY A 159 16.85 -4.06 2.79
C GLY A 159 16.87 -4.39 1.29
N GLY A 160 15.71 -4.74 0.71
CA GLY A 160 15.57 -5.09 -0.70
C GLY A 160 16.14 -6.46 -1.06
N SER A 161 16.51 -6.62 -2.33
CA SER A 161 17.15 -7.80 -2.89
C SER A 161 18.13 -7.42 -4.00
N LYS A 162 18.82 -8.40 -4.58
CA LYS A 162 19.73 -8.16 -5.71
C LYS A 162 18.98 -7.60 -6.91
N GLU A 163 17.79 -8.13 -7.19
CA GLU A 163 16.93 -7.71 -8.28
C GLU A 163 16.20 -6.40 -7.96
N TRP A 164 15.89 -6.17 -6.69
CA TRP A 164 15.18 -4.99 -6.18
C TRP A 164 15.96 -4.31 -5.05
N PRO A 165 17.08 -3.63 -5.36
CA PRO A 165 17.81 -2.86 -4.35
C PRO A 165 16.96 -1.70 -3.84
N VAL A 166 17.30 -1.18 -2.66
CA VAL A 166 16.54 -0.13 -1.95
C VAL A 166 16.29 1.09 -2.84
N GLU A 167 17.31 1.53 -3.58
CA GLU A 167 17.23 2.70 -4.45
C GLU A 167 16.24 2.48 -5.60
N ARG A 168 16.19 1.26 -6.15
CA ARG A 168 15.22 0.88 -7.18
C ARG A 168 13.81 0.84 -6.61
N LEU A 169 13.64 0.28 -5.42
CA LEU A 169 12.33 0.23 -4.75
C LEU A 169 11.78 1.65 -4.53
N GLU A 170 12.62 2.58 -4.09
CA GLU A 170 12.20 3.97 -3.86
C GLU A 170 11.80 4.69 -5.14
N ALA A 171 12.62 4.59 -6.19
CA ALA A 171 12.30 5.19 -7.48
C ALA A 171 11.01 4.60 -8.07
N GLU A 172 10.81 3.29 -7.94
CA GLU A 172 9.62 2.63 -8.46
C GLU A 172 8.36 2.99 -7.66
N ARG A 173 8.45 3.11 -6.33
CA ARG A 173 7.35 3.61 -5.50
C ARG A 173 6.89 4.99 -5.93
N GLU A 174 7.83 5.93 -6.11
CA GLU A 174 7.50 7.29 -6.55
C GLU A 174 6.79 7.27 -7.93
N ARG A 175 7.29 6.46 -8.86
CA ARG A 175 6.70 6.29 -10.19
C ARG A 175 5.26 5.74 -10.10
N LEU A 176 5.04 4.73 -9.25
CA LEU A 176 3.71 4.13 -9.05
C LEU A 176 2.75 5.07 -8.33
N GLU A 177 3.20 5.77 -7.28
CA GLU A 177 2.37 6.73 -6.53
C GLU A 177 1.92 7.90 -7.43
N ARG A 178 2.84 8.45 -8.24
CA ARG A 178 2.51 9.49 -9.22
C ARG A 178 1.48 9.00 -10.23
N ALA A 179 1.74 7.87 -10.89
CA ALA A 179 0.83 7.34 -11.91
C ALA A 179 -0.55 6.95 -11.33
N MET A 180 -0.59 6.43 -10.08
CA MET A 180 -1.85 6.14 -9.40
C MET A 180 -2.69 7.40 -9.18
N LYS A 181 -2.04 8.52 -8.82
CA LYS A 181 -2.70 9.82 -8.62
C LYS A 181 -3.15 10.47 -9.94
N GLU A 182 -2.74 9.96 -11.09
CA GLU A 182 -3.22 10.41 -12.41
C GLU A 182 -4.45 9.61 -12.89
N LEU A 183 -4.88 8.59 -12.15
CA LEU A 183 -6.06 7.79 -12.52
C LEU A 183 -7.36 8.58 -12.28
N PRO A 184 -8.40 8.38 -13.14
CA PRO A 184 -9.73 8.94 -12.93
C PRO A 184 -10.28 8.75 -11.52
N GLY A 185 -10.54 9.86 -10.84
CA GLY A 185 -11.07 9.92 -9.48
C GLY A 185 -10.02 9.75 -8.37
N MET A 186 -8.73 9.69 -8.72
CA MET A 186 -7.57 9.71 -7.83
C MET A 186 -6.72 10.99 -8.00
N GLU A 187 -7.15 11.94 -8.82
CA GLU A 187 -6.44 13.19 -9.01
C GLU A 187 -6.56 14.06 -7.75
N PRO A 188 -5.44 14.57 -7.18
CA PRO A 188 -5.48 15.45 -6.03
C PRO A 188 -6.48 16.59 -6.19
N LEU A 189 -7.22 16.90 -5.13
CA LEU A 189 -8.14 18.02 -5.14
C LEU A 189 -7.33 19.33 -5.26
N ALA A 190 -7.73 20.19 -6.19
CA ALA A 190 -7.16 21.52 -6.39
C ALA A 190 -7.44 22.46 -5.21
#